data_AF-A0A379FTJ6-F1
#
_entry.id   AF-A0A379FTJ6-F1
#
_cell.length_a   1.000
_cell.length_b   1.000
_cell.length_c   1.000
_cell.angle_alpha   90.00
_cell.angle_beta   90.00
_cell.angle_gamma   90.00
#
_symmetry.space_group_name_H-M   'P 1'
#
loop_
_entity.id
_entity.type
_entity.pdbx_description
1 polymer ?
#
loop_
_entity_poly.entity_id
_entity_poly.type
_entity_poly.pdbx_seq_one_letter_code
_entity_poly.pdbx_strand_id
1 'polypeptide(L)' 'MLQITDTGIVIDSLTDVHQRLTEGFKRIYGDDINLDADSPDGQMIGLFSQEIDNINQAIAMVAQMLDPYKAMGHG' A
#
# COMPACT_ATOMS: atom_id res chain seq x y z
N MET A 1 -2.51 -6.07 4.07
CA MET A 1 -1.05 -6.16 3.87
C MET A 1 -0.84 -6.95 2.59
N LEU A 2 0.31 -6.87 1.91
CA LEU A 2 0.55 -7.78 0.77
C LEU A 2 0.49 -9.23 1.27
N GLN A 3 -0.39 -10.01 0.66
CA GLN A 3 -0.62 -11.41 1.02
C GLN A 3 -0.62 -12.27 -0.23
N ILE A 4 0.20 -13.32 -0.20
CA ILE A 4 0.17 -14.37 -1.23
C ILE A 4 -0.86 -15.42 -0.78
N THR A 5 -1.80 -15.73 -1.64
CA THR A 5 -2.86 -16.72 -1.45
C THR A 5 -2.74 -17.81 -2.52
N ASP A 6 -3.43 -18.93 -2.30
CA ASP A 6 -3.46 -20.04 -3.27
C ASP A 6 -4.03 -19.62 -4.65
N THR A 7 -4.77 -18.51 -4.70
CA THR A 7 -5.39 -17.97 -5.92
C THR A 7 -4.67 -16.74 -6.50
N GLY A 8 -3.56 -16.31 -5.91
CA GLY A 8 -2.79 -15.15 -6.37
C GLY A 8 -2.39 -14.18 -5.24
N ILE A 9 -2.01 -12.95 -5.61
CA ILE A 9 -1.63 -11.92 -4.64
C ILE A 9 -2.79 -10.99 -4.34
N VAL A 10 -3.05 -10.77 -3.05
CA VAL A 10 -3.92 -9.72 -2.53
C VAL A 10 -3.03 -8.59 -2.04
N ILE A 11 -3.25 -7.39 -2.56
CA ILE A 11 -2.58 -6.17 -2.12
C ILE A 11 -3.59 -5.23 -1.47
N ASP A 12 -3.13 -4.45 -0.49
CA ASP A 12 -3.95 -3.38 0.08
C ASP A 12 -4.19 -2.29 -0.94
N SER A 13 -5.36 -1.65 -0.86
CA SER A 13 -5.57 -0.39 -1.55
C SER A 13 -4.78 0.74 -0.89
N LEU A 14 -4.51 1.81 -1.64
CA LEU A 14 -3.95 3.05 -1.08
C LEU A 14 -4.71 3.54 0.17
N THR A 15 -6.04 3.44 0.16
CA THR A 15 -6.88 3.84 1.30
C THR A 15 -6.62 2.97 2.53
N ASP A 16 -6.49 1.66 2.36
CA ASP A 16 -6.19 0.73 3.46
C ASP A 16 -4.80 0.97 4.04
N VAL A 17 -3.82 1.25 3.16
CA VAL A 17 -2.45 1.62 3.57
C VAL A 17 -2.48 2.92 4.36
N HIS A 18 -3.16 3.94 3.85
CA HIS A 18 -3.26 5.24 4.50
C HIS A 18 -3.92 5.14 5.87
N GLN A 19 -5.05 4.43 5.98
CA GLN A 19 -5.72 4.22 7.25
C GLN A 19 -4.81 3.51 8.26
N ARG A 20 -4.09 2.46 7.83
CA ARG A 20 -3.16 1.74 8.71
C ARG A 20 -2.03 2.64 9.20
N LEU A 21 -1.49 3.50 8.34
CA LEU A 21 -0.45 4.45 8.73
C LEU A 21 -1.00 5.48 9.72
N THR A 22 -2.18 6.04 9.47
CA THR A 22 -2.88 6.94 10.41
C THR A 22 -3.08 6.28 11.78
N GLU A 23 -3.60 5.06 11.82
CA GLU A 23 -3.80 4.30 13.06
C GLU A 23 -2.46 4.00 13.77
N GLY A 24 -1.41 3.67 13.01
CA GLY A 24 -0.07 3.42 13.54
C GLY A 24 0.53 4.68 14.19
N PHE A 25 0.40 5.83 13.55
CA PHE A 25 0.86 7.11 14.10
C PHE A 25 0.10 7.47 15.37
N LYS A 26 -1.23 7.34 15.38
CA LYS A 26 -2.05 7.54 16.59
C LYS A 26 -1.67 6.61 17.73
N ARG A 27 -1.31 5.36 17.43
CA ARG A 27 -0.87 4.40 18.45
C ARG A 27 0.45 4.79 19.13
N ILE A 28 1.35 5.45 18.40
CA ILE A 28 2.68 5.84 18.90
C ILE A 28 2.61 7.18 19.62
N TYR A 29 1.92 8.16 19.03
CA TYR A 29 1.91 9.55 19.47
C TYR A 29 0.66 9.96 20.24
N GLY A 30 -0.34 9.07 20.35
CA GLY A 30 -1.64 9.34 20.94
C GLY A 30 -2.65 9.84 19.90
N ASP A 31 -3.92 9.90 20.28
CA ASP A 31 -5.01 10.35 19.39
C ASP A 31 -4.95 11.86 19.10
N ASP A 32 -4.15 12.61 19.85
CA ASP A 32 -4.03 14.07 19.80
C ASP A 32 -3.12 14.57 18.65
N ILE A 33 -2.45 13.66 17.93
CA ILE A 33 -1.57 14.00 16.81
C ILE A 33 -2.37 14.62 15.64
N ASN A 34 -1.84 15.69 15.06
CA ASN A 34 -2.44 16.33 13.89
C ASN A 34 -2.04 15.60 12.60
N LEU A 35 -2.97 14.82 12.05
CA LEU A 35 -2.80 14.10 10.78
C LEU A 35 -3.70 14.65 9.66
N ASP A 36 -4.15 15.90 9.78
CA ASP A 36 -4.87 16.57 8.71
C ASP A 36 -4.00 16.67 7.44
N ALA A 37 -4.63 16.63 6.27
CA ALA A 37 -3.90 16.51 5.00
C ALA A 37 -2.98 17.71 4.69
N ASP A 38 -3.20 18.85 5.34
CA ASP A 38 -2.37 20.06 5.24
C ASP A 38 -1.29 20.13 6.33
N SER A 39 -1.30 19.22 7.31
CA SER A 39 -0.26 19.10 8.32
C SER A 39 1.00 18.43 7.74
N PRO A 40 2.20 18.73 8.28
CA PRO A 40 3.41 18.03 7.86
C PRO A 40 3.32 16.50 8.02
N ASP A 41 2.72 16.03 9.12
CA ASP A 41 2.58 14.60 9.41
C ASP A 41 1.54 13.94 8.49
N GLY A 42 0.42 14.62 8.20
CA GLY A 42 -0.58 14.15 7.24
C GLY A 42 -0.02 14.08 5.82
N GLN A 43 0.77 15.08 5.41
CA GLN A 43 1.48 15.05 4.13
C GLN A 43 2.50 13.89 4.06
N MET A 44 3.26 13.65 5.14
CA MET A 44 4.17 12.51 5.21
C MET A 44 3.43 11.17 5.10
N ILE A 45 2.31 11.00 5.80
CA ILE A 45 1.47 9.79 5.67
C ILE A 45 0.99 9.62 4.23
N GLY A 46 0.56 10.69 3.57
CA GLY A 46 0.18 10.66 2.16
C GLY A 46 1.30 10.16 1.25
N LEU A 47 2.52 10.68 1.42
CA LEU A 47 3.70 10.26 0.65
C LEU A 47 4.05 8.79 0.89
N PHE A 48 4.09 8.35 2.15
CA PHE A 48 4.38 6.95 2.47
C PHE A 48 3.29 6.01 1.97
N SER A 49 2.02 6.43 2.03
CA SER A 49 0.91 5.64 1.51
C SER A 49 1.06 5.42 0.01
N GLN A 50 1.39 6.48 -0.74
CA GLN A 50 1.59 6.40 -2.18
C GLN A 50 2.78 5.52 -2.55
N GLU A 51 3.89 5.62 -1.82
CA GLU A 51 5.07 4.81 -2.12
C GLU A 51 4.85 3.32 -1.82
N ILE A 52 4.15 3.01 -0.74
CA ILE A 52 3.76 1.61 -0.44
C ILE A 52 2.80 1.09 -1.51
N ASP A 53 1.86 1.90 -1.99
CA ASP A 53 0.97 1.53 -3.09
C ASP A 53 1.75 1.25 -4.39
N ASN A 54 2.73 2.10 -4.72
CA ASN A 54 3.63 1.87 -5.86
C ASN A 54 4.37 0.52 -5.76
N ILE A 55 4.91 0.21 -4.58
CA ILE A 55 5.60 -1.07 -4.32
C ILE A 55 4.62 -2.24 -4.45
N ASN A 56 3.42 -2.13 -3.89
CA ASN A 56 2.39 -3.16 -3.97
C ASN A 56 2.01 -3.44 -5.44
N GLN A 57 1.83 -2.40 -6.25
CA GLN A 57 1.55 -2.52 -7.68
C GLN A 57 2.70 -3.18 -8.43
N ALA A 58 3.95 -2.81 -8.15
CA ALA A 58 5.13 -3.43 -8.76
C ALA A 58 5.21 -4.94 -8.44
N ILE A 59 4.96 -5.33 -7.19
CA ILE A 59 4.96 -6.75 -6.79
C ILE A 59 3.80 -7.50 -7.46
N ALA A 60 2.61 -6.89 -7.53
CA ALA A 60 1.47 -7.48 -8.22
C ALA A 60 1.77 -7.71 -9.71
N MET A 61 2.45 -6.76 -10.37
CA MET A 61 2.89 -6.89 -11.76
C MET A 61 3.89 -8.06 -11.92
N VAL A 62 4.92 -8.14 -11.07
CA VAL A 62 5.90 -9.23 -11.11
C VAL A 62 5.20 -10.58 -10.93
N ALA A 63 4.27 -10.68 -9.98
CA ALA A 63 3.54 -11.91 -9.74
C ALA A 63 2.63 -12.32 -10.90
N GLN A 64 1.99 -11.35 -11.58
CA GLN A 64 1.24 -11.62 -12.80
C GLN A 64 2.13 -12.11 -13.95
N MET A 65 3.36 -11.60 -14.06
CA MET A 65 4.33 -12.05 -15.08
C MET A 65 4.86 -13.45 -14.81
N LEU A 66 4.92 -13.87 -13.54
CA LEU A 66 5.35 -15.21 -13.14
C LEU A 66 4.23 -16.25 -13.18
N ASP A 67 2.97 -15.83 -13.31
CA ASP A 67 1.83 -16.71 -13.57
C ASP A 67 1.74 -17.03 -15.07
N PRO A 68 2.04 -18.27 -15.51
CA PRO A 68 2.05 -18.65 -16.91
C PRO A 68 0.68 -18.56 -17.60
N TYR A 69 -0.41 -18.41 -16.85
CA TYR A 69 -1.77 -18.18 -17.40
C TYR A 69 -2.12 -16.70 -17.58
N LYS A 70 -1.29 -15.77 -17.07
CA LYS A 70 -1.47 -14.31 -17.17
C LYS A 70 -0.27 -13.56 -17.76
N ALA A 71 0.84 -14.25 -18.01
CA ALA A 71 2.00 -13.69 -18.69
C ALA A 71 1.63 -13.24 -20.12
N MET A 72 1.42 -11.93 -20.31
CA MET A 72 1.31 -11.34 -21.64
C MET A 72 2.69 -11.29 -22.28
N GLY A 73 3.03 -12.31 -23.08
CA GLY A 73 4.13 -12.22 -24.03
C GLY A 73 3.78 -11.17 -25.09
N HIS A 74 4.63 -10.16 -25.28
CA HIS A 74 4.64 -9.40 -26.53
C HIS A 74 5.11 -10.36 -27.63
N GLY A 75 4.18 -10.75 -28.50
CA GLY A 75 4.48 -11.30 -29.82
C GLY A 75 4.77 -10.20 -30.82
#